data_AF-A0A398DUX2-F1
#
_entry.id   AF-A0A398DUX2-F1
#
_cell.length_a   1.000
_cell.length_b   1.000
_cell.length_c   1.000
_cell.angle_alpha   90.00
_cell.angle_beta   90.00
_cell.angle_gamma   90.00
#
_symmetry.space_group_name_H-M   'P 1'
#
loop_
_entity.id
_entity.type
_entity.pdbx_description
1 polymer ?
#
loop_
_entity_poly.entity_id
_entity_poly.type
_entity_poly.pdbx_seq_one_letter_code
_entity_poly.pdbx_strand_id
1 'polypeptide(L)' 'MTDFRLYLAVVHHPVYNKHHEIVTTSIVIHDIHDIARAGKT' A
#
# COMPACT_ATOMS: atom_id res chain seq x y z
N MET A 1 12.00 -27.28 4.16
CA MET A 1 11.25 -26.28 3.36
C MET A 1 11.14 -25.05 4.22
N THR A 2 11.82 -23.97 3.85
CA THR A 2 11.87 -22.75 4.66
C THR A 2 10.55 -22.01 4.50
N ASP A 3 9.92 -21.65 5.61
CA ASP A 3 8.66 -20.89 5.65
C ASP A 3 8.94 -19.46 5.14
N PHE A 4 8.48 -19.12 3.93
CA PHE A 4 8.68 -17.80 3.32
C PHE A 4 7.52 -16.88 3.68
N ARG A 5 7.81 -15.79 4.40
CA ARG A 5 6.80 -14.81 4.83
C ARG A 5 6.99 -13.50 4.08
N LEU A 6 5.98 -13.12 3.29
CA LEU A 6 5.94 -11.86 2.55
C LEU A 6 4.91 -10.93 3.20
N TYR A 7 5.28 -9.66 3.37
CA TYR A 7 4.41 -8.62 3.94
C TYR A 7 4.36 -7.42 2.98
N LEU A 8 3.23 -6.71 3.01
CA LEU A 8 2.97 -5.54 2.17
C LEU A 8 2.25 -4.47 2.98
N ALA A 9 2.51 -3.20 2.67
CA ALA A 9 1.87 -2.05 3.31
C ALA A 9 1.52 -0.98 2.27
N VAL A 10 0.44 -0.24 2.54
CA VAL A 10 0.04 0.95 1.77
C VAL A 10 0.34 2.17 2.60
N VAL A 11 1.19 3.06 2.09
CA VAL A 11 1.62 4.27 2.80
C VAL A 11 0.87 5.46 2.25
N HIS A 12 0.05 6.10 3.09
CA HIS A 12 -0.67 7.33 2.75
C HIS A 12 0.00 8.59 3.29
N HIS A 13 0.94 8.44 4.23
CA HIS A 13 1.78 9.52 4.74
C HIS A 13 3.07 8.92 5.34
N PRO A 14 4.24 9.54 5.15
CA PRO A 14 4.51 10.66 4.25
C PRO A 14 4.65 10.19 2.80
N VAL A 15 4.04 10.91 1.85
CA VAL A 15 4.21 10.64 0.40
C VAL A 15 4.39 11.95 -0.37
N TYR A 16 5.09 11.89 -1.51
CA TYR A 16 5.30 13.06 -2.36
C TYR A 16 4.14 13.27 -3.33
N ASN A 17 3.70 14.52 -3.47
CA ASN A 17 2.82 14.92 -4.56
C ASN A 17 3.62 15.25 -5.84
N LYS A 18 2.92 15.61 -6.92
CA LYS A 18 3.54 16.00 -8.21
C LYS A 18 4.46 17.22 -8.15
N HIS A 19 4.41 17.99 -7.07
CA HIS A 19 5.27 19.14 -6.80
C HIS A 19 6.43 18.81 -5.83
N HIS A 20 6.63 17.52 -5.50
CA HIS A 20 7.61 17.03 -4.52
C HIS A 20 7.38 17.53 -3.09
N GLU A 21 6.14 17.88 -2.74
CA GLU A 21 5.77 18.24 -1.37
C GLU A 21 5.31 17.00 -0.60
N ILE A 22 5.62 16.93 0.70
CA ILE A 22 5.15 15.85 1.57
C ILE A 22 3.68 16.10 1.91
N VAL A 23 2.83 15.14 1.55
CA VAL A 23 1.38 15.22 1.77
C VAL A 23 0.85 13.96 2.43
N THR A 24 -0.41 14.02 2.87
CA THR A 24 -1.22 12.87 3.26
C THR A 24 -2.25 12.60 2.17
N THR A 25 -2.32 11.38 1.65
CA THR A 25 -3.31 10.99 0.62
C THR A 25 -4.55 10.36 1.24
N SER A 26 -5.68 10.44 0.53
CA SER A 26 -6.91 9.77 0.93
C SER A 26 -6.74 8.25 0.93
N ILE A 27 -7.33 7.58 1.91
CA ILE A 27 -7.47 6.12 1.92
C ILE A 27 -8.77 5.78 1.18
N VAL A 28 -8.66 5.11 0.03
CA VAL A 28 -9.83 4.62 -0.70
C VAL A 28 -9.99 3.14 -0.43
N ILE A 29 -11.19 2.75 0.01
CA ILE A 29 -11.53 1.35 0.35
C ILE A 29 -11.23 0.40 -0.83
N HIS A 30 -11.31 0.90 -2.06
CA HIS A 30 -11.00 0.15 -3.27
C HIS A 30 -9.55 -0.38 -3.29
N ASP A 31 -8.57 0.44 -2.93
CA ASP A 31 -7.15 0.09 -2.97
C ASP A 31 -6.83 -1.10 -2.06
N ILE A 32 -7.48 -1.16 -0.89
CA ILE A 32 -7.30 -2.25 0.10
C ILE A 32 -7.82 -3.58 -0.45
N HIS A 33 -8.98 -3.57 -1.10
CA HIS A 33 -9.57 -4.80 -1.65
C HIS A 33 -8.72 -5.38 -2.79
N ASP A 34 -8.20 -4.52 -3.66
CA ASP A 34 -7.38 -4.96 -4.78
C ASP A 34 -6.02 -5.52 -4.32
N ILE A 35 -5.42 -4.89 -3.30
CA ILE A 35 -4.17 -5.37 -2.71
C ILE A 35 -4.37 -6.69 -1.95
N ALA A 36 -5.47 -6.83 -1.20
CA ALA A 36 -5.79 -8.08 -0.52
C ALA A 36 -6.01 -9.22 -1.52
N ARG A 37 -6.63 -8.94 -2.67
CA ARG A 37 -6.81 -9.93 -3.75
C ARG A 37 -5.47 -10.34 -4.36
N ALA A 38 -4.56 -9.39 -4.59
CA ALA A 38 -3.24 -9.67 -5.16
C ALA A 38 -2.36 -10.55 -4.25
N GLY A 39 -2.52 -10.45 -2.93
CA GLY A 39 -1.77 -11.25 -1.95
C GLY A 39 -2.29 -12.67 -1.70
N LYS A 40 -3.41 -13.06 -2.31
CA LYS A 40 -4.01 -14.39 -2.10
C LYS A 40 -3.57 -15.36 -3.19
N THR A 41 -2.73 -16.34 -2.82
CA THR A 41 -2.33 -17.50 -3.65
C THR A 41 -2.87 -18.78 -3.05
#